data_AF-A0A6C0KN62-F1
#
_entry.id   AF-A0A6C0KN62-F1
#
_cell.length_a   1.000
_cell.length_b   1.000
_cell.length_c   1.000
_cell.angle_alpha   90.00
_cell.angle_beta   90.00
_cell.angle_gamma   90.00
#
_symmetry.space_group_name_H-M   'P 1'
#
loop_
_entity.id
_entity.type
_entity.pdbx_description
1 polymer ?
#
loop_
_entity_poly.entity_id
_entity_poly.type
_entity_poly.pdbx_seq_one_letter_code
_entity_poly.pdbx_strand_id
1 'polypeptide(L)'
;MGGGLMQLVAYGAQDVYLTGNPQITFWKVTYRRYTNFAIESIEQTFNGQADFGRRVQCVISRNGDLAYRTYLQVTLPEINQLMGIASFALGIGSGVYARWLDFPGEQLIAQVEVEIGGQRIDRQYGDWMHIWNQLTMTAEQTPGYFKMVGNTTQLTFITDPSFAEVDGPCDSLAPRQVCAPRNALPETTLYVPLQFWFCTNPGLALPLIALQYHEVKINLDIRPIDECLWAVTSLSCNADNYRADLDPIKRNNDQYLPGRPVPAAIAYNQSLVAASLYVDYVFLDTDERRRFAQNPHEYLITQLQFTGDESVGSSSNKIKLNFNHPVKELIWVVQPDQNVDYCSSLVCDALLFKVLGAQPFNYTDAIDALPNAIHAFGGPDSMGRDTGSYIDARGLFNDAGALDYDIPSGFTGYWHGPQNPYNEANLGGDHVPLPAGISELEKALGSNNPLISEFLKDYTTSPHNQGSSVSDAGTFVLTETSLFLHCWGQNPVVTAKLQLNGQDRFSEREGTYFSWVQPYQAHTRNPDEGINVYSFALRPEEHQPSGTCNFSRIDNATLQLVLSNATVEGTKTAKVRVYATNYNVLRIMSGMGGLAYSN
;
A
#
# COMPACT_ATOMS: atom_id res chain seq x y z
N MET A 1 1.92 -27.26 -57.23
CA MET A 1 2.59 -27.36 -55.91
C MET A 1 1.84 -26.47 -54.93
N GLY A 2 1.62 -26.92 -53.69
CA GLY A 2 0.97 -26.11 -52.67
C GLY A 2 1.84 -24.92 -52.26
N GLY A 3 1.23 -23.80 -51.87
CA GLY A 3 1.94 -22.54 -51.59
C GLY A 3 3.07 -22.67 -50.56
N GLY A 4 2.85 -23.42 -49.46
CA GLY A 4 3.88 -23.63 -48.44
C GLY A 4 5.11 -24.42 -48.92
N LEU A 5 4.93 -25.35 -49.87
CA LEU A 5 6.06 -26.11 -50.44
C LEU A 5 6.88 -25.25 -51.40
N MET A 6 6.24 -24.32 -52.13
CA MET A 6 6.96 -23.35 -52.96
C MET A 6 7.85 -22.43 -52.13
N GLN A 7 7.42 -22.02 -50.94
CA GLN A 7 8.25 -21.20 -50.03
C GLN A 7 9.50 -21.94 -49.55
N LEU A 8 9.42 -23.25 -49.27
CA LEU A 8 10.59 -24.04 -48.88
C LEU A 8 11.62 -24.21 -50.01
N VAL A 9 11.15 -24.23 -51.26
CA VAL A 9 12.03 -24.32 -52.44
C VAL A 9 12.69 -22.97 -52.75
N ALA A 10 12.09 -21.86 -52.34
CA ALA A 10 12.64 -20.51 -52.48
C ALA A 10 13.76 -20.24 -51.45
N TYR A 11 14.87 -20.98 -51.57
CA TYR A 11 16.04 -20.89 -50.72
C TYR A 11 17.21 -20.19 -51.42
N GLY A 12 17.89 -19.27 -50.74
CA GLY A 12 18.99 -18.48 -51.28
C GLY A 12 20.23 -18.42 -50.38
N ALA A 13 21.23 -17.64 -50.80
CA ALA A 13 22.47 -17.49 -50.05
C ALA A 13 22.30 -16.79 -48.69
N GLN A 14 21.25 -15.98 -48.51
CA GLN A 14 20.95 -15.28 -47.25
C GLN A 14 20.47 -16.25 -46.16
N ASP A 15 19.76 -17.31 -46.56
CA ASP A 15 19.18 -18.30 -45.64
C ASP A 15 20.24 -19.17 -44.95
N VAL A 16 21.49 -19.13 -45.42
CA VAL A 16 22.62 -19.83 -44.78
C VAL A 16 22.84 -19.34 -43.35
N TYR A 17 22.65 -18.04 -43.07
CA TYR A 17 22.76 -17.47 -41.71
C TYR A 17 21.64 -17.90 -40.77
N LEU A 18 20.48 -18.29 -41.32
CA LEU A 18 19.30 -18.64 -40.54
C LEU A 18 19.13 -20.16 -40.41
N THR A 19 19.32 -20.90 -41.50
CA THR A 19 18.92 -22.31 -41.65
C THR A 19 19.91 -23.19 -42.41
N GLY A 20 21.11 -22.70 -42.73
CA GLY A 20 22.09 -23.47 -43.51
C GLY A 20 22.59 -24.75 -42.83
N ASN A 21 22.78 -24.71 -41.51
CA ASN A 21 23.05 -25.87 -40.66
C ASN A 21 22.29 -25.69 -39.32
N PRO A 22 21.00 -26.06 -39.27
CA PRO A 22 20.15 -25.77 -38.11
C PRO A 22 20.68 -26.43 -36.84
N GLN A 23 20.92 -25.62 -35.79
CA GLN A 23 21.38 -26.10 -34.48
C GLN A 23 20.23 -26.32 -33.49
N ILE A 24 19.07 -25.70 -33.76
CA ILE A 24 17.86 -25.80 -32.97
C ILE A 24 16.66 -26.11 -33.87
N THR A 25 15.60 -26.65 -33.29
CA THR A 25 14.32 -26.82 -33.97
C THR A 25 13.18 -26.36 -33.07
N PHE A 26 12.22 -25.65 -33.65
CA PHE A 26 11.04 -25.19 -32.94
C PHE A 26 9.96 -26.27 -32.78
N TRP A 27 10.11 -27.41 -33.47
CA TRP A 27 9.11 -28.48 -33.51
C TRP A 27 9.42 -29.66 -32.58
N LYS A 28 10.56 -29.64 -31.90
CA LYS A 28 10.94 -30.67 -30.94
C LYS A 28 11.61 -30.07 -29.71
N VAL A 29 10.83 -29.96 -28.64
CA VAL A 29 11.33 -29.54 -27.32
C VAL A 29 11.99 -30.73 -26.63
N THR A 30 13.21 -30.54 -26.11
CA THR A 30 13.90 -31.55 -25.30
C THR A 30 13.72 -31.19 -23.82
N TYR A 31 12.94 -31.98 -23.10
CA TYR A 31 12.76 -31.81 -21.65
C TYR A 31 13.96 -32.39 -20.89
N ARG A 32 14.48 -31.62 -19.92
CA ARG A 32 15.50 -32.12 -18.99
C ARG A 32 14.82 -32.80 -17.80
N ARG A 33 15.32 -33.98 -17.42
CA ARG A 33 14.89 -34.64 -16.18
C ARG A 33 15.47 -33.88 -14.99
N TYR A 34 14.66 -33.64 -13.97
CA TYR A 34 15.04 -32.99 -12.71
C TYR A 34 15.09 -34.03 -11.57
N THR A 35 15.71 -33.68 -10.43
CA THR A 35 15.73 -34.52 -9.23
C THR A 35 14.38 -34.46 -8.52
N ASN A 36 13.96 -35.56 -7.89
CA ASN A 36 12.65 -35.59 -7.24
C ASN A 36 12.65 -34.68 -5.99
N PHE A 37 11.64 -33.83 -5.86
CA PHE A 37 11.44 -32.97 -4.69
C PHE A 37 9.95 -32.75 -4.41
N ALA A 38 9.61 -32.37 -3.18
CA ALA A 38 8.28 -31.93 -2.77
C ALA A 38 8.36 -30.60 -2.03
N ILE A 39 7.28 -29.81 -2.07
CA ILE A 39 7.17 -28.53 -1.37
C ILE A 39 5.97 -28.59 -0.43
N GLU A 40 6.16 -28.16 0.81
CA GLU A 40 5.11 -28.01 1.82
C GLU A 40 5.30 -26.70 2.59
N SER A 41 4.21 -25.94 2.77
CA SER A 41 4.24 -24.72 3.57
C SER A 41 3.93 -25.06 5.02
N ILE A 42 4.82 -24.69 5.94
CA ILE A 42 4.67 -25.00 7.37
C ILE A 42 4.78 -23.73 8.19
N GLU A 43 3.77 -23.51 9.04
CA GLU A 43 3.71 -22.40 9.98
C GLU A 43 4.83 -22.48 11.04
N GLN A 44 5.44 -21.33 11.30
CA GLN A 44 6.44 -21.08 12.31
C GLN A 44 5.91 -20.01 13.28
N THR A 45 6.11 -20.26 14.57
CA THR A 45 5.63 -19.38 15.63
C THR A 45 6.71 -18.41 16.08
N PHE A 46 6.30 -17.19 16.44
CA PHE A 46 7.20 -16.21 17.02
C PHE A 46 7.52 -16.54 18.48
N ASN A 47 8.77 -16.26 18.87
CA ASN A 47 9.18 -16.22 20.26
C ASN A 47 8.67 -14.91 20.89
N GLY A 48 7.61 -15.04 21.68
CA GLY A 48 6.95 -13.91 22.33
C GLY A 48 5.66 -13.47 21.61
N GLN A 49 4.96 -12.52 22.21
CA GLN A 49 3.72 -11.99 21.63
C GLN A 49 4.05 -10.94 20.57
N ALA A 50 3.77 -11.27 19.31
CA ALA A 50 3.79 -10.32 18.20
C ALA A 50 2.65 -9.31 18.39
N ASP A 51 3.02 -8.04 18.44
CA ASP A 51 2.08 -6.93 18.62
C ASP A 51 2.67 -5.65 18.02
N PHE A 52 1.85 -4.63 17.84
CA PHE A 52 2.27 -3.33 17.33
C PHE A 52 3.40 -2.72 18.19
N GLY A 53 4.40 -2.13 17.53
CA GLY A 53 5.55 -1.48 18.17
C GLY A 53 6.52 -2.44 18.86
N ARG A 54 6.38 -3.76 18.69
CA ARG A 54 7.26 -4.76 19.28
C ARG A 54 8.17 -5.42 18.25
N ARG A 55 9.33 -5.85 18.74
CA ARG A 55 10.27 -6.71 18.04
C ARG A 55 10.03 -8.16 18.42
N VAL A 56 9.85 -9.03 17.43
CA VAL A 56 9.69 -10.47 17.60
C VAL A 56 10.70 -11.26 16.78
N GLN A 57 11.02 -12.46 17.23
CA GLN A 57 11.98 -13.34 16.58
C GLN A 57 11.31 -14.68 16.27
N CYS A 58 11.48 -15.18 15.05
CA CYS A 58 11.07 -16.51 14.66
C CYS A 58 12.31 -17.36 14.36
N VAL A 59 12.42 -18.52 15.00
CA VAL A 59 13.47 -19.51 14.69
C VAL A 59 12.91 -20.46 13.64
N ILE A 60 13.55 -20.54 12.48
CA ILE A 60 13.11 -21.42 11.40
C ILE A 60 13.39 -22.87 11.81
N SER A 61 12.33 -23.65 12.01
CA SER A 61 12.44 -25.06 12.34
C SER A 61 13.04 -25.87 11.19
N ARG A 62 13.60 -27.03 11.50
CA ARG A 62 14.25 -27.92 10.52
C ARG A 62 13.30 -29.03 10.05
N ASN A 63 12.13 -28.62 9.57
CA ASN A 63 11.11 -29.56 9.10
C ASN A 63 11.39 -30.10 7.69
N GLY A 64 12.08 -29.33 6.84
CA GLY A 64 12.55 -29.75 5.51
C GLY A 64 14.04 -29.50 5.29
N ASP A 65 14.51 -29.80 4.08
CA ASP A 65 15.95 -29.74 3.73
C ASP A 65 16.38 -28.34 3.26
N LEU A 66 15.54 -27.65 2.49
CA LEU A 66 15.74 -26.26 2.05
C LEU A 66 14.55 -25.37 2.48
N ALA A 67 14.80 -24.08 2.72
CA ALA A 67 13.76 -23.06 2.88
C ALA A 67 13.67 -22.18 1.63
N TYR A 68 12.43 -21.95 1.16
CA TYR A 68 12.13 -21.14 -0.01
C TYR A 68 11.27 -19.92 0.38
N ARG A 69 10.14 -19.70 -0.30
CA ARG A 69 9.25 -18.56 -0.04
C ARG A 69 8.84 -18.52 1.41
N THR A 70 8.89 -17.32 1.97
CA THR A 70 8.47 -17.06 3.34
C THR A 70 7.44 -15.94 3.32
N TYR A 71 6.32 -16.17 3.99
CA TYR A 71 5.21 -15.23 4.11
C TYR A 71 5.01 -14.85 5.57
N LEU A 72 4.81 -13.57 5.83
CA LEU A 72 4.33 -13.08 7.11
C LEU A 72 2.81 -13.11 7.09
N GLN A 73 2.22 -13.97 7.93
CA GLN A 73 0.78 -13.96 8.18
C GLN A 73 0.49 -13.08 9.39
N VAL A 74 -0.39 -12.10 9.25
CA VAL A 74 -0.83 -11.23 10.34
C VAL A 74 -2.33 -11.06 10.29
N THR A 75 -2.99 -11.22 11.44
CA THR A 75 -4.43 -10.98 11.59
C THR A 75 -4.64 -9.65 12.31
N LEU A 76 -5.17 -8.68 11.56
CA LEU A 76 -5.53 -7.35 12.05
C LEU A 76 -6.80 -7.44 12.90
N PRO A 77 -6.90 -6.67 14.01
CA PRO A 77 -8.09 -6.65 14.86
C PRO A 77 -9.27 -5.95 14.17
N GLU A 78 -10.47 -6.34 14.57
CA GLU A 78 -11.69 -5.59 14.22
C GLU A 78 -11.68 -4.21 14.91
N ILE A 79 -11.99 -3.15 14.16
CA ILE A 79 -12.21 -1.80 14.72
C ILE A 79 -13.68 -1.45 14.54
N ASN A 80 -14.45 -1.47 15.63
CA ASN A 80 -15.89 -1.27 15.58
C ASN A 80 -16.37 0.02 16.26
N GLN A 81 -17.65 0.32 16.05
CA GLN A 81 -18.31 1.52 16.55
C GLN A 81 -18.36 1.63 18.08
N LEU A 82 -18.20 0.52 18.82
CA LEU A 82 -18.13 0.54 20.29
C LEU A 82 -16.81 1.10 20.81
N MET A 83 -15.78 1.17 19.97
CA MET A 83 -14.50 1.81 20.30
C MET A 83 -14.56 3.34 20.24
N GLY A 84 -15.74 3.90 19.95
CA GLY A 84 -16.04 5.32 20.13
C GLY A 84 -16.14 5.66 21.62
N ILE A 85 -16.47 6.90 21.95
CA ILE A 85 -16.63 7.31 23.36
C ILE A 85 -17.79 6.53 24.00
N ALA A 86 -17.48 5.40 24.66
CA ALA A 86 -18.19 4.53 25.64
C ALA A 86 -19.74 4.34 25.61
N SER A 87 -20.51 5.01 24.75
CA SER A 87 -21.97 5.13 24.83
C SER A 87 -22.68 5.03 23.47
N PHE A 88 -22.12 4.31 22.49
CA PHE A 88 -22.83 4.04 21.24
C PHE A 88 -24.09 3.18 21.47
N ALA A 89 -24.08 2.29 22.48
CA ALA A 89 -25.18 1.39 22.83
C ALA A 89 -26.50 2.07 23.27
N LEU A 90 -26.49 3.40 23.51
CA LEU A 90 -27.69 4.18 23.84
C LEU A 90 -28.05 5.23 22.77
N GLY A 91 -27.33 5.27 21.64
CA GLY A 91 -27.48 6.34 20.64
C GLY A 91 -26.98 7.71 21.12
N ILE A 92 -26.06 7.72 22.10
CA ILE A 92 -25.58 8.95 22.78
C ILE A 92 -24.07 9.18 22.54
N GLY A 93 -23.40 8.38 21.71
CA GLY A 93 -21.97 8.49 21.41
C GLY A 93 -21.67 8.94 19.98
N SER A 94 -20.55 9.66 19.80
CA SER A 94 -19.94 9.84 18.48
C SER A 94 -19.31 8.50 18.06
N GLY A 95 -19.69 7.99 16.89
CA GLY A 95 -19.14 6.75 16.36
C GLY A 95 -17.66 6.86 15.99
N VAL A 96 -17.08 5.76 15.52
CA VAL A 96 -15.68 5.68 15.09
C VAL A 96 -15.63 5.80 13.59
N TYR A 97 -14.78 6.69 13.11
CA TYR A 97 -14.37 6.74 11.73
C TYR A 97 -12.95 6.22 11.65
N ALA A 98 -12.77 5.05 11.05
CA ALA A 98 -11.46 4.40 10.99
C ALA A 98 -11.16 3.84 9.61
N ARG A 99 -9.87 3.85 9.25
CA ARG A 99 -9.28 3.11 8.14
C ARG A 99 -7.84 2.71 8.48
N TRP A 100 -7.38 1.60 7.93
CA TRP A 100 -5.96 1.32 7.85
C TRP A 100 -5.32 2.23 6.80
N LEU A 101 -4.10 2.69 7.05
CA LEU A 101 -3.33 3.40 6.04
C LEU A 101 -3.00 2.47 4.86
N ASP A 102 -2.72 3.08 3.72
CA ASP A 102 -2.58 2.36 2.45
C ASP A 102 -1.49 1.28 2.54
N PHE A 103 -1.73 0.13 1.90
CA PHE A 103 -0.87 -1.05 1.97
C PHE A 103 -0.50 -1.48 3.42
N PRO A 104 -1.50 -1.79 4.27
CA PRO A 104 -1.28 -2.03 5.70
C PRO A 104 -0.29 -3.17 5.98
N GLY A 105 -0.26 -4.21 5.16
CA GLY A 105 0.69 -5.31 5.31
C GLY A 105 2.15 -4.89 5.12
N GLU A 106 2.45 -4.01 4.16
CA GLU A 106 3.80 -3.48 3.96
C GLU A 106 4.13 -2.40 5.01
N GLN A 107 3.16 -1.53 5.32
CA GLN A 107 3.32 -0.47 6.32
C GLN A 107 3.59 -1.03 7.71
N LEU A 108 2.97 -2.17 8.07
CA LEU A 108 3.18 -2.83 9.36
C LEU A 108 4.66 -3.19 9.62
N ILE A 109 5.43 -3.50 8.57
CA ILE A 109 6.81 -3.95 8.68
C ILE A 109 7.73 -2.73 8.78
N ALA A 110 8.29 -2.48 9.96
CA ALA A 110 9.34 -1.47 10.11
C ALA A 110 10.64 -1.98 9.49
N GLN A 111 11.07 -3.17 9.91
CA GLN A 111 12.19 -3.89 9.31
C GLN A 111 12.09 -5.39 9.57
N VAL A 112 12.67 -6.18 8.67
CA VAL A 112 12.83 -7.62 8.82
C VAL A 112 14.28 -8.01 8.52
N GLU A 113 14.85 -8.85 9.36
CA GLU A 113 16.23 -9.30 9.27
C GLU A 113 16.32 -10.81 9.20
N VAL A 114 17.20 -11.31 8.32
CA VAL A 114 17.61 -12.72 8.33
C VAL A 114 18.98 -12.82 8.98
N GLU A 115 19.06 -13.66 10.00
CA GLU A 115 20.26 -13.96 10.76
C GLU A 115 20.59 -15.45 10.65
N ILE A 116 21.85 -15.77 10.39
CA ILE A 116 22.36 -17.15 10.34
C ILE A 116 23.51 -17.26 11.34
N GLY A 117 23.33 -18.09 12.37
CA GLY A 117 24.39 -18.36 13.35
C GLY A 117 24.89 -17.14 14.12
N GLY A 118 24.03 -16.16 14.44
CA GLY A 118 24.44 -14.93 15.12
C GLY A 118 24.78 -13.76 14.18
N GLN A 119 24.94 -14.02 12.87
CA GLN A 119 25.32 -12.99 11.89
C GLN A 119 24.12 -12.55 11.06
N ARG A 120 23.86 -11.24 11.03
CA ARG A 120 22.89 -10.64 10.10
C ARG A 120 23.38 -10.79 8.66
N ILE A 121 22.57 -11.44 7.84
CA ILE A 121 22.85 -11.66 6.42
C ILE A 121 22.21 -10.58 5.56
N ASP A 122 20.93 -10.30 5.77
CA ASP A 122 20.20 -9.26 5.02
C ASP A 122 19.17 -8.59 5.92
N ARG A 123 18.81 -7.36 5.57
CA ARG A 123 17.77 -6.57 6.25
C ARG A 123 16.95 -5.81 5.22
N GLN A 124 15.64 -5.95 5.30
CA GLN A 124 14.68 -5.29 4.43
C GLN A 124 13.70 -4.45 5.25
N TYR A 125 13.01 -3.52 4.58
CA TYR A 125 12.10 -2.56 5.19
C TYR A 125 10.75 -2.60 4.44
N GLY A 126 9.64 -2.26 5.09
CA GLY A 126 8.33 -2.19 4.44
C GLY A 126 8.32 -1.27 3.23
N ASP A 127 8.92 -0.08 3.37
CA ASP A 127 9.08 0.91 2.29
C ASP A 127 9.85 0.35 1.09
N TRP A 128 10.90 -0.45 1.36
CA TRP A 128 11.67 -1.12 0.31
C TRP A 128 10.82 -2.16 -0.43
N MET A 129 10.05 -2.97 0.31
CA MET A 129 9.19 -3.98 -0.29
C MET A 129 8.16 -3.33 -1.21
N HIS A 130 7.55 -2.23 -0.76
CA HIS A 130 6.61 -1.45 -1.55
C HIS A 130 7.26 -0.97 -2.87
N ILE A 131 8.39 -0.27 -2.78
CA ILE A 131 9.12 0.26 -3.94
C ILE A 131 9.53 -0.88 -4.90
N TRP A 132 10.04 -1.98 -4.35
CA TRP A 132 10.48 -3.12 -5.17
C TRP A 132 9.32 -3.83 -5.87
N ASN A 133 8.18 -3.97 -5.21
CA ASN A 133 6.97 -4.52 -5.82
C ASN A 133 6.46 -3.64 -6.96
N GLN A 134 6.50 -2.31 -6.82
CA GLN A 134 6.09 -1.43 -7.90
C GLN A 134 6.95 -1.58 -9.16
N LEU A 135 8.26 -1.81 -9.00
CA LEU A 135 9.20 -1.98 -10.11
C LEU A 135 9.09 -3.37 -10.77
N THR A 136 8.90 -4.42 -9.98
CA THR A 136 9.07 -5.81 -10.43
C THR A 136 7.76 -6.58 -10.66
N MET A 137 6.65 -6.13 -10.08
CA MET A 137 5.37 -6.84 -10.18
C MET A 137 4.65 -6.51 -11.48
N THR A 138 4.13 -7.53 -12.15
CA THR A 138 3.31 -7.36 -13.34
C THR A 138 1.91 -6.83 -12.99
N ALA A 139 1.30 -6.08 -13.90
CA ALA A 139 -0.04 -5.52 -13.71
C ALA A 139 -1.10 -6.61 -13.45
N GLU A 140 -0.92 -7.81 -14.01
CA GLU A 140 -1.85 -8.94 -13.85
C GLU A 140 -1.89 -9.50 -12.42
N GLN A 141 -0.76 -9.49 -11.70
CA GLN A 141 -0.68 -9.99 -10.32
C GLN A 141 -1.05 -8.94 -9.28
N THR A 142 -1.06 -7.66 -9.66
CA THR A 142 -1.27 -6.52 -8.76
C THR A 142 -2.59 -6.61 -7.98
N PRO A 143 -3.76 -6.93 -8.58
CA PRO A 143 -5.02 -7.02 -7.81
C PRO A 143 -5.03 -8.14 -6.77
N GLY A 144 -4.37 -9.26 -7.07
CA GLY A 144 -4.20 -10.37 -6.10
C GLY A 144 -3.28 -9.97 -4.95
N TYR A 145 -2.20 -9.26 -5.28
CA TYR A 145 -1.25 -8.74 -4.29
C TYR A 145 -1.91 -7.74 -3.34
N PHE A 146 -2.72 -6.82 -3.86
CA PHE A 146 -3.44 -5.83 -3.03
C PHE A 146 -4.32 -6.51 -1.98
N LYS A 147 -5.00 -7.60 -2.34
CA LYS A 147 -5.77 -8.41 -1.38
C LYS A 147 -4.89 -9.10 -0.34
N MET A 148 -3.71 -9.58 -0.74
CA MET A 148 -2.76 -10.22 0.18
C MET A 148 -2.21 -9.25 1.23
N VAL A 149 -1.87 -8.02 0.84
CA VAL A 149 -1.32 -7.00 1.74
C VAL A 149 -2.37 -6.08 2.35
N GLY A 150 -3.65 -6.30 2.05
CA GLY A 150 -4.78 -5.58 2.66
C GLY A 150 -5.06 -4.20 2.08
N ASN A 151 -4.54 -3.88 0.89
CA ASN A 151 -4.93 -2.67 0.16
C ASN A 151 -6.28 -2.89 -0.54
N THR A 152 -7.37 -2.89 0.24
CA THR A 152 -8.73 -3.13 -0.24
C THR A 152 -9.67 -2.06 0.28
N THR A 153 -10.76 -1.83 -0.44
CA THR A 153 -11.83 -0.90 -0.06
C THR A 153 -12.43 -1.21 1.33
N GLN A 154 -12.29 -2.42 1.85
CA GLN A 154 -12.79 -2.78 3.18
C GLN A 154 -11.86 -2.37 4.32
N LEU A 155 -10.56 -2.23 4.05
CA LEU A 155 -9.56 -1.93 5.07
C LEU A 155 -9.01 -0.51 4.95
N THR A 156 -8.79 -0.03 3.72
CA THR A 156 -8.13 1.26 3.48
C THR A 156 -9.08 2.41 3.26
N PHE A 157 -10.40 2.17 3.14
CA PHE A 157 -11.41 3.22 3.11
C PHE A 157 -12.03 3.45 4.47
N ILE A 158 -12.52 4.67 4.69
CA ILE A 158 -13.16 5.08 5.94
C ILE A 158 -14.43 4.27 6.23
N THR A 159 -14.56 3.86 7.49
CA THR A 159 -15.78 3.31 8.06
C THR A 159 -16.70 4.41 8.58
N ASP A 160 -18.01 4.18 8.51
CA ASP A 160 -19.01 5.16 8.93
C ASP A 160 -20.09 4.51 9.80
N PRO A 161 -20.55 5.15 10.90
CA PRO A 161 -21.64 4.61 11.72
C PRO A 161 -22.95 4.35 10.96
N SER A 162 -23.19 5.06 9.85
CA SER A 162 -24.38 4.93 9.00
C SER A 162 -24.33 3.73 8.04
N PHE A 163 -23.15 3.12 7.87
CA PHE A 163 -22.96 1.98 6.96
C PHE A 163 -23.49 0.66 7.53
N ALA A 164 -23.53 -0.37 6.68
CA ALA A 164 -24.02 -1.68 7.07
C ALA A 164 -23.09 -2.37 8.09
N GLU A 165 -23.67 -3.21 8.95
CA GLU A 165 -22.92 -3.98 9.94
C GLU A 165 -21.94 -4.97 9.28
N VAL A 166 -20.86 -5.32 9.99
CA VAL A 166 -19.95 -6.41 9.60
C VAL A 166 -20.58 -7.75 10.00
N ASP A 167 -20.66 -8.69 9.06
CA ASP A 167 -21.24 -10.01 9.31
C ASP A 167 -20.30 -10.85 10.19
N GLY A 168 -20.85 -11.42 11.27
CA GLY A 168 -20.10 -12.31 12.15
C GLY A 168 -20.07 -13.75 11.59
N PRO A 169 -19.13 -14.61 12.06
CA PRO A 169 -18.99 -15.98 11.54
C PRO A 169 -20.18 -16.91 11.83
N CYS A 170 -21.20 -16.46 12.58
CA CYS A 170 -22.28 -17.32 13.10
C CYS A 170 -23.69 -16.69 13.05
N ASP A 171 -24.03 -15.98 11.96
CA ASP A 171 -25.33 -15.32 11.67
C ASP A 171 -25.34 -13.82 11.95
N SER A 172 -25.78 -13.03 10.96
CA SER A 172 -26.32 -11.70 11.20
C SER A 172 -27.26 -11.28 10.07
N LEU A 173 -28.13 -10.32 10.38
CA LEU A 173 -29.04 -9.66 9.46
C LEU A 173 -28.31 -8.73 8.46
N ALA A 174 -26.98 -8.75 8.42
CA ALA A 174 -26.16 -7.89 7.58
C ALA A 174 -26.11 -8.37 6.11
N PRO A 175 -25.91 -7.46 5.14
CA PRO A 175 -25.69 -7.84 3.75
C PRO A 175 -24.43 -8.73 3.62
N ARG A 176 -24.59 -9.89 2.99
CA ARG A 176 -23.49 -10.84 2.72
C ARG A 176 -22.56 -10.36 1.60
N GLN A 177 -22.97 -9.33 0.88
CA GLN A 177 -22.25 -8.76 -0.24
C GLN A 177 -21.01 -8.02 0.26
N VAL A 178 -19.84 -8.47 -0.19
CA VAL A 178 -18.52 -7.90 0.11
C VAL A 178 -18.41 -6.45 -0.40
N CYS A 179 -19.24 -6.06 -1.38
CA CYS A 179 -19.24 -4.71 -1.95
C CYS A 179 -19.94 -3.65 -1.09
N ALA A 180 -20.74 -4.04 -0.09
CA ALA A 180 -21.44 -3.05 0.73
C ALA A 180 -20.47 -2.32 1.67
N PRO A 181 -20.61 -0.98 1.83
CA PRO A 181 -19.82 -0.23 2.79
C PRO A 181 -20.08 -0.75 4.21
N ARG A 182 -19.04 -0.74 5.06
CA ARG A 182 -19.11 -1.31 6.41
C ARG A 182 -18.90 -0.27 7.49
N ASN A 183 -19.65 -0.40 8.58
CA ASN A 183 -19.49 0.45 9.75
C ASN A 183 -18.35 0.00 10.68
N ALA A 184 -17.60 -1.04 10.36
CA ALA A 184 -16.44 -1.46 11.14
C ALA A 184 -15.38 -2.02 10.20
N LEU A 185 -14.11 -1.91 10.61
CA LEU A 185 -13.01 -2.57 9.93
C LEU A 185 -13.04 -4.05 10.35
N PRO A 186 -13.22 -5.00 9.42
CA PRO A 186 -13.33 -6.41 9.76
C PRO A 186 -11.98 -6.99 10.21
N GLU A 187 -12.02 -7.96 11.11
CA GLU A 187 -10.86 -8.82 11.38
C GLU A 187 -10.41 -9.50 10.09
N THR A 188 -9.17 -9.22 9.66
CA THR A 188 -8.67 -9.68 8.36
C THR A 188 -7.27 -10.24 8.49
N THR A 189 -7.05 -11.41 7.87
CA THR A 189 -5.73 -12.04 7.80
C THR A 189 -5.03 -11.66 6.50
N LEU A 190 -3.84 -11.06 6.64
CA LEU A 190 -2.96 -10.64 5.56
C LEU A 190 -1.80 -11.62 5.38
N TYR A 191 -1.28 -11.71 4.16
CA TYR A 191 -0.12 -12.53 3.79
C TYR A 191 0.92 -11.68 3.06
N VAL A 192 1.96 -11.24 3.76
CA VAL A 192 2.99 -10.36 3.19
C VAL A 192 4.21 -11.18 2.77
N PRO A 193 4.56 -11.26 1.48
CA PRO A 193 5.71 -12.04 1.03
C PRO A 193 7.02 -11.34 1.35
N LEU A 194 7.95 -12.05 1.99
CA LEU A 194 9.30 -11.55 2.24
C LEU A 194 10.17 -11.69 0.98
N GLN A 195 11.03 -10.72 0.69
CA GLN A 195 11.76 -10.61 -0.58
C GLN A 195 13.27 -10.91 -0.44
N PHE A 196 13.65 -11.80 0.47
CA PHE A 196 15.05 -12.22 0.59
C PHE A 196 15.52 -13.00 -0.66
N TRP A 197 16.84 -13.12 -0.84
CA TRP A 197 17.44 -13.78 -2.00
C TRP A 197 16.96 -15.22 -2.21
N PHE A 198 16.61 -15.93 -1.13
CA PHE A 198 16.11 -17.31 -1.18
C PHE A 198 14.60 -17.40 -1.42
N CYS A 199 13.85 -16.30 -1.34
CA CYS A 199 12.42 -16.25 -1.62
C CYS A 199 12.12 -16.07 -3.13
N THR A 200 13.02 -15.42 -3.86
CA THR A 200 12.78 -15.01 -5.25
C THR A 200 13.12 -16.10 -6.25
N ASN A 201 14.20 -16.87 -6.02
CA ASN A 201 14.67 -17.91 -6.93
C ASN A 201 14.84 -19.26 -6.22
N PRO A 202 14.18 -20.35 -6.69
CA PRO A 202 14.33 -21.68 -6.09
C PRO A 202 15.77 -22.22 -6.16
N GLY A 203 16.57 -21.78 -7.15
CA GLY A 203 17.99 -22.15 -7.24
C GLY A 203 18.86 -21.59 -6.11
N LEU A 204 18.33 -20.64 -5.34
CA LEU A 204 18.99 -20.03 -4.17
C LEU A 204 18.28 -20.38 -2.85
N ALA A 205 17.38 -21.37 -2.85
CA ALA A 205 16.72 -21.84 -1.64
C ALA A 205 17.78 -22.18 -0.57
N LEU A 206 17.52 -21.75 0.66
CA LEU A 206 18.49 -21.79 1.76
C LEU A 206 18.63 -23.22 2.29
N PRO A 207 19.81 -23.88 2.20
CA PRO A 207 19.94 -25.28 2.62
C PRO A 207 20.07 -25.42 4.13
N LEU A 208 18.93 -25.58 4.81
CA LEU A 208 18.86 -25.82 6.24
C LEU A 208 19.62 -27.08 6.67
N ILE A 209 19.61 -28.12 5.83
CA ILE A 209 20.36 -29.36 6.09
C ILE A 209 21.88 -29.16 6.14
N ALA A 210 22.39 -28.17 5.40
CA ALA A 210 23.81 -27.84 5.36
C ALA A 210 24.23 -26.88 6.51
N LEU A 211 23.27 -26.33 7.25
CA LEU A 211 23.47 -25.38 8.35
C LEU A 211 23.22 -26.05 9.72
N GLN A 212 23.79 -27.24 9.96
CA GLN A 212 23.49 -28.03 11.16
C GLN A 212 23.85 -27.35 12.49
N TYR A 213 24.87 -26.50 12.51
CA TYR A 213 25.36 -25.82 13.71
C TYR A 213 24.92 -24.37 13.80
N HIS A 214 24.34 -23.81 12.73
CA HIS A 214 23.77 -22.47 12.72
C HIS A 214 22.25 -22.52 12.70
N GLU A 215 21.63 -21.75 13.59
CA GLU A 215 20.20 -21.50 13.52
C GLU A 215 19.94 -20.38 12.53
N VAL A 216 18.84 -20.49 11.78
CA VAL A 216 18.33 -19.42 10.93
C VAL A 216 17.20 -18.74 11.69
N LYS A 217 17.33 -17.43 11.88
CA LYS A 217 16.38 -16.61 12.63
C LYS A 217 15.89 -15.47 11.74
N ILE A 218 14.59 -15.22 11.80
CA ILE A 218 13.97 -14.05 11.19
C ILE A 218 13.54 -13.12 12.33
N ASN A 219 14.17 -11.95 12.41
CA ASN A 219 13.80 -10.92 13.37
C ASN A 219 12.90 -9.91 12.67
N LEU A 220 11.70 -9.68 13.20
CA LEU A 220 10.71 -8.76 12.65
C LEU A 220 10.43 -7.66 13.67
N ASP A 221 10.52 -6.42 13.20
CA ASP A 221 10.14 -5.23 13.96
C ASP A 221 8.84 -4.69 13.37
N ILE A 222 7.80 -4.66 14.20
CA ILE A 222 6.45 -4.24 13.81
C ILE A 222 6.29 -2.75 14.18
N ARG A 223 5.76 -1.94 13.27
CA ARG A 223 5.48 -0.51 13.52
C ARG A 223 4.44 -0.33 14.63
N PRO A 224 4.47 0.79 15.38
CA PRO A 224 3.38 1.14 16.29
C PRO A 224 2.07 1.37 15.52
N ILE A 225 0.94 1.07 16.16
CA ILE A 225 -0.39 1.18 15.54
C ILE A 225 -0.71 2.61 15.07
N ASP A 226 -0.13 3.62 15.73
CA ASP A 226 -0.26 5.04 15.35
C ASP A 226 0.27 5.35 13.94
N GLU A 227 1.18 4.54 13.41
CA GLU A 227 1.71 4.66 12.05
C GLU A 227 0.96 3.78 11.03
N CYS A 228 -0.03 3.01 11.46
CA CYS A 228 -0.77 2.05 10.62
C CYS A 228 -2.27 2.33 10.55
N LEU A 229 -2.85 2.93 11.59
CA LEU A 229 -4.29 3.17 11.73
C LEU A 229 -4.58 4.67 11.78
N TRP A 230 -5.59 5.11 11.02
CA TRP A 230 -6.23 6.41 11.21
C TRP A 230 -7.63 6.19 11.77
N ALA A 231 -7.87 6.61 13.02
CA ALA A 231 -9.15 6.44 13.69
C ALA A 231 -9.53 7.68 14.53
N VAL A 232 -10.68 8.27 14.23
CA VAL A 232 -11.17 9.50 14.88
C VAL A 232 -12.60 9.35 15.37
N THR A 233 -12.96 10.12 16.40
CA THR A 233 -14.31 10.11 16.97
C THR A 233 -15.26 11.10 16.31
N SER A 234 -14.77 12.00 15.46
CA SER A 234 -15.59 12.99 14.76
C SER A 234 -14.91 13.52 13.52
N LEU A 235 -15.69 13.80 12.48
CA LEU A 235 -15.27 14.48 11.26
C LEU A 235 -15.61 15.98 11.24
N SER A 236 -16.44 16.46 12.17
CA SER A 236 -16.98 17.84 12.19
C SER A 236 -15.99 18.86 12.77
N CYS A 237 -15.37 19.68 11.93
CA CYS A 237 -14.28 20.59 12.33
C CYS A 237 -14.47 22.07 11.91
N ASN A 238 -15.70 22.52 11.60
CA ASN A 238 -15.93 23.77 10.83
C ASN A 238 -16.75 24.92 11.52
N ALA A 239 -16.54 25.27 12.80
CA ALA A 239 -16.78 26.62 13.40
C ALA A 239 -16.74 26.67 14.96
N ASP A 240 -16.65 27.90 15.52
CA ASP A 240 -16.81 28.26 16.94
C ASP A 240 -18.15 27.76 17.52
N ASN A 241 -18.12 26.78 18.43
CA ASN A 241 -19.05 26.64 19.57
C ASN A 241 -18.59 25.57 20.58
N TYR A 242 -17.39 25.72 21.16
CA TYR A 242 -17.21 25.21 22.52
C TYR A 242 -17.96 26.13 23.50
N ARG A 243 -19.28 25.98 23.59
CA ARG A 243 -20.04 26.51 24.73
C ARG A 243 -19.88 25.55 25.90
N ALA A 244 -18.97 25.89 26.82
CA ALA A 244 -18.74 25.18 28.08
C ALA A 244 -19.96 25.16 29.03
N ASP A 245 -21.05 25.80 28.62
CA ASP A 245 -22.18 26.25 29.43
C ASP A 245 -23.52 25.56 29.11
N LEU A 246 -23.55 24.49 28.30
CA LEU A 246 -24.78 23.74 28.00
C LEU A 246 -24.71 22.22 28.32
N ASP A 247 -25.86 21.73 28.80
CA ASP A 247 -26.21 20.41 29.37
C ASP A 247 -25.60 19.18 28.65
N PRO A 248 -25.00 18.20 29.37
CA PRO A 248 -24.32 17.03 28.79
C PRO A 248 -25.14 16.12 27.86
N ILE A 249 -26.47 16.31 27.78
CA ILE A 249 -27.44 15.41 27.13
C ILE A 249 -27.81 15.86 25.69
N LYS A 250 -27.47 17.09 25.26
CA LYS A 250 -27.82 17.62 23.91
C LYS A 250 -26.63 17.72 22.93
N ARG A 251 -25.77 16.70 22.87
CA ARG A 251 -24.54 16.71 22.04
C ARG A 251 -24.77 16.34 20.56
N ASN A 252 -25.84 16.83 19.93
CA ASN A 252 -26.04 16.62 18.50
C ASN A 252 -25.79 17.95 17.76
N ASN A 253 -24.72 17.98 16.96
CA ASN A 253 -24.38 19.00 15.96
C ASN A 253 -23.66 20.28 16.39
N ASP A 254 -22.63 20.19 17.23
CA ASP A 254 -21.66 21.30 17.37
C ASP A 254 -20.31 20.88 16.80
N GLN A 255 -19.83 21.63 15.81
CA GLN A 255 -18.53 21.44 15.16
C GLN A 255 -17.39 21.64 16.17
N TYR A 256 -16.34 20.82 16.09
CA TYR A 256 -15.14 21.01 16.89
C TYR A 256 -14.34 22.21 16.39
N LEU A 257 -13.67 22.90 17.31
CA LEU A 257 -12.71 23.96 16.96
C LEU A 257 -11.54 23.36 16.14
N PRO A 258 -11.14 24.01 15.04
CA PRO A 258 -9.90 23.69 14.32
C PRO A 258 -8.71 23.59 15.28
N GLY A 259 -7.81 22.63 15.04
CA GLY A 259 -6.61 22.42 15.87
C GLY A 259 -6.80 21.50 17.08
N ARG A 260 -8.01 20.98 17.32
CA ARG A 260 -8.26 20.00 18.40
C ARG A 260 -7.96 18.55 17.95
N PRO A 261 -7.22 17.75 18.72
CA PRO A 261 -7.07 16.32 18.44
C PRO A 261 -8.37 15.56 18.77
N VAL A 262 -8.81 14.70 17.86
CA VAL A 262 -10.02 13.87 17.98
C VAL A 262 -9.77 12.35 17.83
N PRO A 263 -8.69 11.77 18.41
CA PRO A 263 -8.38 10.36 18.22
C PRO A 263 -9.37 9.43 18.91
N ALA A 264 -9.69 8.30 18.26
CA ALA A 264 -10.43 7.20 18.87
C ALA A 264 -9.50 6.35 19.77
N ALA A 265 -9.27 6.81 21.00
CA ALA A 265 -8.26 6.23 21.90
C ALA A 265 -8.41 4.72 22.18
N ILE A 266 -9.63 4.17 22.14
CA ILE A 266 -9.84 2.72 22.34
C ILE A 266 -9.37 1.90 21.12
N ALA A 267 -9.50 2.47 19.91
CA ALA A 267 -9.03 1.83 18.68
C ALA A 267 -7.49 1.72 18.65
N TYR A 268 -6.79 2.75 19.15
CA TYR A 268 -5.33 2.75 19.26
C TYR A 268 -4.77 1.86 20.38
N ASN A 269 -5.63 1.31 21.25
CA ASN A 269 -5.23 0.35 22.27
C ASN A 269 -5.46 -1.11 21.84
N GLN A 270 -5.79 -1.35 20.58
CA GLN A 270 -5.94 -2.70 20.04
C GLN A 270 -4.59 -3.36 19.77
N SER A 271 -4.55 -4.68 19.93
CA SER A 271 -3.40 -5.53 19.63
C SER A 271 -3.65 -6.35 18.38
N LEU A 272 -2.59 -6.87 17.77
CA LEU A 272 -2.71 -7.89 16.73
C LEU A 272 -3.41 -9.15 17.29
N VAL A 273 -4.34 -9.71 16.51
CA VAL A 273 -5.07 -10.94 16.90
C VAL A 273 -4.14 -12.14 16.85
N ALA A 274 -3.36 -12.24 15.76
CA ALA A 274 -2.36 -13.28 15.57
C ALA A 274 -1.28 -12.81 14.60
N ALA A 275 -0.08 -13.38 14.73
CA ALA A 275 0.95 -13.31 13.69
C ALA A 275 1.82 -14.56 13.69
N SER A 276 2.19 -15.04 12.51
CA SER A 276 3.07 -16.18 12.31
C SER A 276 3.83 -16.07 10.98
N LEU A 277 4.87 -16.89 10.80
CA LEU A 277 5.59 -16.98 9.52
C LEU A 277 5.28 -18.31 8.86
N TYR A 278 4.90 -18.29 7.58
CA TYR A 278 4.78 -19.48 6.75
C TYR A 278 6.05 -19.64 5.94
N VAL A 279 6.69 -20.81 6.03
CA VAL A 279 7.91 -21.12 5.27
C VAL A 279 7.61 -22.30 4.36
N ASP A 280 7.88 -22.13 3.06
CA ASP A 280 7.85 -23.22 2.10
C ASP A 280 9.13 -24.05 2.23
N TYR A 281 8.99 -25.26 2.73
CA TYR A 281 10.07 -26.24 2.85
C TYR A 281 10.16 -27.10 1.60
N VAL A 282 11.38 -27.30 1.10
CA VAL A 282 11.68 -28.24 0.02
C VAL A 282 12.28 -29.51 0.60
N PHE A 283 11.68 -30.65 0.26
CA PHE A 283 12.12 -31.98 0.63
C PHE A 283 12.87 -32.61 -0.54
N LEU A 284 14.10 -33.04 -0.31
CA LEU A 284 14.96 -33.62 -1.33
C LEU A 284 15.02 -35.14 -1.20
N ASP A 285 15.21 -35.83 -2.32
CA ASP A 285 15.49 -37.26 -2.29
C ASP A 285 16.84 -37.56 -1.61
N THR A 286 16.99 -38.77 -1.10
CA THR A 286 18.08 -39.21 -0.21
C THR A 286 19.47 -38.91 -0.77
N ASP A 287 19.67 -39.11 -2.07
CA ASP A 287 20.97 -38.91 -2.71
C ASP A 287 21.33 -37.43 -2.83
N GLU A 288 20.38 -36.58 -3.24
CA GLU A 288 20.60 -35.14 -3.33
C GLU A 288 20.74 -34.52 -1.94
N ARG A 289 19.88 -34.91 -1.00
CA ARG A 289 19.95 -34.56 0.41
C ARG A 289 21.33 -34.84 1.02
N ARG A 290 21.91 -36.01 0.77
CA ARG A 290 23.28 -36.36 1.22
C ARG A 290 24.34 -35.46 0.59
N ARG A 291 24.23 -35.15 -0.71
CA ARG A 291 25.16 -34.24 -1.39
C ARG A 291 25.09 -32.83 -0.82
N PHE A 292 23.89 -32.33 -0.54
CA PHE A 292 23.71 -31.01 0.10
C PHE A 292 24.32 -30.96 1.50
N ALA A 293 24.22 -32.03 2.29
CA ALA A 293 24.80 -32.06 3.63
C ALA A 293 26.34 -32.17 3.65
N GLN A 294 26.94 -32.84 2.66
CA GLN A 294 28.37 -33.17 2.65
C GLN A 294 29.22 -32.16 1.88
N ASN A 295 28.71 -31.62 0.77
CA ASN A 295 29.50 -30.76 -0.11
C ASN A 295 29.46 -29.30 0.36
N PRO A 296 30.56 -28.55 0.15
CA PRO A 296 30.55 -27.11 0.35
C PRO A 296 29.71 -26.42 -0.72
N HIS A 297 28.95 -25.39 -0.33
CA HIS A 297 28.13 -24.58 -1.23
C HIS A 297 28.58 -23.12 -1.23
N GLU A 298 28.52 -22.49 -2.40
CA GLU A 298 28.69 -21.05 -2.56
C GLU A 298 27.49 -20.49 -3.31
N TYR A 299 26.75 -19.59 -2.65
CA TYR A 299 25.61 -18.91 -3.23
C TYR A 299 25.98 -17.46 -3.52
N LEU A 300 25.79 -17.04 -4.77
CA LEU A 300 25.78 -15.62 -5.11
C LEU A 300 24.42 -15.05 -4.72
N ILE A 301 24.40 -14.29 -3.63
CA ILE A 301 23.20 -13.71 -3.04
C ILE A 301 23.14 -12.21 -3.29
N THR A 302 21.95 -11.65 -3.12
CA THR A 302 21.73 -10.20 -3.10
C THR A 302 21.46 -9.73 -1.68
N GLN A 303 21.93 -8.53 -1.35
CA GLN A 303 21.67 -7.85 -0.08
C GLN A 303 21.16 -6.43 -0.34
N LEU A 304 20.36 -5.92 0.58
CA LEU A 304 19.94 -4.52 0.59
C LEU A 304 20.85 -3.70 1.51
N GLN A 305 21.33 -2.57 0.99
CA GLN A 305 22.00 -1.54 1.78
C GLN A 305 21.12 -0.30 1.88
N PHE A 306 20.93 0.16 3.12
CA PHE A 306 20.25 1.40 3.46
C PHE A 306 21.01 2.06 4.60
N THR A 307 21.40 3.33 4.42
CA THR A 307 22.24 4.06 5.38
C THR A 307 21.45 4.92 6.37
N GLY A 308 20.11 4.93 6.25
CA GLY A 308 19.21 5.77 7.02
C GLY A 308 18.60 6.90 6.19
N ASP A 309 17.67 7.62 6.80
CA ASP A 309 17.04 8.80 6.22
C ASP A 309 17.99 10.00 6.29
N GLU A 310 18.13 10.73 5.19
CA GLU A 310 18.87 12.00 5.14
C GLU A 310 17.88 13.17 5.08
N SER A 311 17.85 13.99 6.13
CA SER A 311 16.96 15.16 6.19
C SER A 311 17.47 16.29 5.30
N VAL A 312 16.58 16.86 4.50
CA VAL A 312 16.85 17.95 3.57
C VAL A 312 15.84 19.09 3.75
N GLY A 313 16.33 20.33 3.72
CA GLY A 313 15.52 21.55 3.78
C GLY A 313 15.91 22.61 2.75
N SER A 314 16.94 22.34 1.95
CA SER A 314 17.36 23.18 0.84
C SER A 314 16.99 22.54 -0.49
N SER A 315 16.80 23.34 -1.53
CA SER A 315 16.53 22.84 -2.88
C SER A 315 17.73 22.09 -3.49
N SER A 316 18.97 22.47 -3.19
CA SER A 316 20.16 21.75 -3.68
C SER A 316 20.84 20.99 -2.55
N ASN A 317 20.96 19.67 -2.70
CA ASN A 317 21.54 18.79 -1.68
C ASN A 317 22.61 17.88 -2.27
N LYS A 318 23.66 17.64 -1.49
CA LYS A 318 24.74 16.70 -1.83
C LYS A 318 24.76 15.59 -0.79
N ILE A 319 24.32 14.41 -1.18
CA ILE A 319 24.19 13.25 -0.30
C ILE A 319 25.39 12.35 -0.53
N LYS A 320 26.14 12.04 0.53
CA LYS A 320 27.27 11.13 0.46
C LYS A 320 26.78 9.69 0.59
N LEU A 321 27.08 8.86 -0.41
CA LEU A 321 26.71 7.45 -0.41
C LEU A 321 27.83 6.63 0.23
N ASN A 322 27.52 5.95 1.33
CA ASN A 322 28.45 5.08 2.06
C ASN A 322 28.12 3.59 1.81
N PHE A 323 27.94 3.23 0.55
CA PHE A 323 27.69 1.85 0.15
C PHE A 323 28.99 1.08 -0.06
N ASN A 324 28.89 -0.24 -0.04
CA ASN A 324 29.98 -1.18 -0.29
C ASN A 324 29.54 -2.24 -1.32
N HIS A 325 30.48 -3.10 -1.69
CA HIS A 325 30.30 -4.25 -2.58
C HIS A 325 29.94 -3.88 -4.04
N PRO A 326 29.85 -4.88 -4.95
CA PRO A 326 29.32 -4.68 -6.29
C PRO A 326 27.80 -4.41 -6.25
N VAL A 327 27.44 -3.13 -6.38
CA VAL A 327 26.06 -2.63 -6.44
C VAL A 327 25.50 -2.77 -7.85
N LYS A 328 24.27 -3.28 -7.94
CA LYS A 328 23.51 -3.49 -9.18
C LYS A 328 22.80 -2.22 -9.61
N GLU A 329 22.16 -1.53 -8.67
CA GLU A 329 21.39 -0.33 -8.92
C GLU A 329 21.32 0.54 -7.66
N LEU A 330 20.98 1.81 -7.87
CA LEU A 330 20.57 2.75 -6.83
C LEU A 330 19.11 3.09 -7.04
N ILE A 331 18.34 3.04 -5.96
CA ILE A 331 16.94 3.46 -5.95
C ILE A 331 16.80 4.51 -4.86
N TRP A 332 16.17 5.64 -5.16
CA TRP A 332 15.94 6.66 -4.16
C TRP A 332 14.57 7.30 -4.28
N VAL A 333 14.08 7.74 -3.13
CA VAL A 333 12.83 8.47 -2.97
C VAL A 333 13.08 9.70 -2.11
N VAL A 334 12.27 10.73 -2.34
CA VAL A 334 12.25 11.94 -1.50
C VAL A 334 10.85 12.05 -0.95
N GLN A 335 10.70 11.92 0.36
CA GLN A 335 9.39 11.97 1.02
C GLN A 335 9.27 13.29 1.77
N PRO A 336 8.33 14.19 1.39
CA PRO A 336 8.01 15.36 2.18
C PRO A 336 7.54 14.97 3.59
N ASP A 337 8.05 15.64 4.63
CA ASP A 337 7.64 15.34 6.02
C ASP A 337 6.15 15.64 6.24
N GLN A 338 5.57 16.56 5.45
CA GLN A 338 4.14 16.90 5.48
C GLN A 338 3.23 15.73 5.07
N ASN A 339 3.72 14.76 4.28
CA ASN A 339 2.93 13.59 3.87
C ASN A 339 2.86 12.53 4.98
N VAL A 340 3.79 12.57 5.95
CA VAL A 340 3.97 11.54 6.99
C VAL A 340 3.93 12.11 8.41
N ASP A 341 3.26 13.24 8.61
CA ASP A 341 3.00 13.80 9.94
C ASP A 341 1.76 13.13 10.57
N TYR A 342 1.96 11.92 11.12
CA TYR A 342 0.91 11.12 11.76
C TYR A 342 0.17 11.87 12.87
N CYS A 343 0.86 12.73 13.62
CA CYS A 343 0.23 13.51 14.68
C CYS A 343 -0.77 14.54 14.13
N SER A 344 -0.37 15.25 13.07
CA SER A 344 -1.26 16.22 12.40
C SER A 344 -2.50 15.56 11.79
N SER A 345 -2.41 14.28 11.41
CA SER A 345 -3.53 13.55 10.80
C SER A 345 -4.75 13.38 11.71
N LEU A 346 -4.57 13.52 13.03
CA LEU A 346 -5.60 13.37 14.05
C LEU A 346 -6.14 14.72 14.57
N VAL A 347 -5.61 15.83 14.03
CA VAL A 347 -5.96 17.19 14.44
C VAL A 347 -7.01 17.75 13.48
N CYS A 348 -8.14 18.19 14.03
CA CYS A 348 -9.22 18.81 13.27
C CYS A 348 -8.71 19.92 12.34
N ASP A 349 -9.21 19.94 11.10
CA ASP A 349 -8.89 20.90 10.03
C ASP A 349 -7.43 20.86 9.50
N ALA A 350 -6.57 20.00 10.06
CA ALA A 350 -5.25 19.77 9.51
C ALA A 350 -5.33 19.12 8.12
N LEU A 351 -4.30 19.33 7.30
CA LEU A 351 -4.28 18.86 5.92
C LEU A 351 -4.41 17.33 5.82
N LEU A 352 -3.64 16.58 6.62
CA LEU A 352 -3.72 15.11 6.65
C LEU A 352 -5.01 14.59 7.27
N PHE A 353 -5.67 15.36 8.15
CA PHE A 353 -7.01 15.00 8.64
C PHE A 353 -8.04 15.05 7.51
N LYS A 354 -7.96 16.06 6.63
CA LYS A 354 -8.88 16.21 5.48
C LYS A 354 -8.73 15.13 4.42
N VAL A 355 -7.55 14.54 4.30
CA VAL A 355 -7.29 13.38 3.40
C VAL A 355 -7.31 12.05 4.15
N LEU A 356 -7.88 12.03 5.36
CA LEU A 356 -8.18 10.83 6.14
C LEU A 356 -6.93 10.06 6.59
N GLY A 357 -5.79 10.71 6.80
CA GLY A 357 -4.60 10.07 7.34
C GLY A 357 -3.29 10.50 6.67
N ALA A 358 -2.18 10.02 7.23
CA ALA A 358 -0.87 10.12 6.60
C ALA A 358 -0.78 9.23 5.34
N GLN A 359 0.15 9.57 4.45
CA GLN A 359 0.37 8.90 3.16
C GLN A 359 1.79 8.32 3.10
N PRO A 360 2.05 7.18 3.79
CA PRO A 360 3.40 6.64 3.98
C PRO A 360 4.10 6.23 2.68
N PHE A 361 3.35 5.90 1.64
CA PHE A 361 3.88 5.50 0.33
C PHE A 361 3.77 6.58 -0.74
N ASN A 362 3.34 7.80 -0.38
CA ASN A 362 3.35 8.93 -1.29
C ASN A 362 4.74 9.61 -1.30
N TYR A 363 5.49 9.36 -2.37
CA TYR A 363 6.82 9.92 -2.63
C TYR A 363 6.79 11.14 -3.57
N THR A 364 5.62 11.75 -3.79
CA THR A 364 5.45 12.93 -4.63
C THR A 364 5.49 14.24 -3.84
N ASP A 365 5.60 15.36 -4.54
CA ASP A 365 5.67 16.70 -3.93
C ASP A 365 4.30 17.32 -3.59
N ALA A 366 3.22 16.56 -3.76
CA ALA A 366 1.88 16.95 -3.33
C ALA A 366 1.18 15.80 -2.61
N ILE A 367 0.16 16.14 -1.84
CA ILE A 367 -0.70 15.18 -1.15
C ILE A 367 -1.68 14.58 -2.16
N ASP A 368 -1.97 13.27 -2.01
CA ASP A 368 -3.06 12.65 -2.74
C ASP A 368 -4.38 13.28 -2.32
N ALA A 369 -4.98 14.05 -3.22
CA ALA A 369 -6.22 14.75 -2.97
C ALA A 369 -7.45 13.82 -3.07
N LEU A 370 -7.30 12.61 -3.59
CA LEU A 370 -8.38 11.64 -3.68
C LEU A 370 -8.59 10.97 -2.31
N PRO A 371 -9.70 11.23 -1.62
CA PRO A 371 -9.91 10.63 -0.30
C PRO A 371 -10.31 9.15 -0.45
N ASN A 372 -9.75 8.30 0.43
CA ASN A 372 -10.15 6.89 0.55
C ASN A 372 -11.49 6.78 1.30
N ALA A 373 -12.56 7.26 0.67
CA ALA A 373 -13.91 7.23 1.20
C ALA A 373 -14.92 6.97 0.09
N ILE A 374 -15.88 6.08 0.35
CA ILE A 374 -16.94 5.76 -0.62
C ILE A 374 -17.84 6.99 -0.86
N HIS A 375 -17.94 7.87 0.14
CA HIS A 375 -18.58 9.18 0.06
C HIS A 375 -18.02 10.09 -1.04
N ALA A 376 -16.80 9.84 -1.52
CA ALA A 376 -16.23 10.58 -2.65
C ALA A 376 -16.99 10.35 -3.96
N PHE A 377 -17.73 9.25 -4.06
CA PHE A 377 -18.36 8.79 -5.31
C PHE A 377 -19.89 8.69 -5.22
N GLY A 378 -20.45 8.26 -4.08
CA GLY A 378 -21.90 8.09 -3.88
C GLY A 378 -22.48 9.00 -2.81
N GLY A 379 -23.79 9.30 -2.89
CA GLY A 379 -24.55 10.18 -2.00
C GLY A 379 -24.76 9.61 -0.57
N PRO A 380 -25.03 10.43 0.46
CA PRO A 380 -25.14 9.94 1.84
C PRO A 380 -26.34 9.00 1.98
N ASP A 381 -27.44 9.38 1.33
CA ASP A 381 -28.68 8.64 1.37
C ASP A 381 -28.61 7.32 0.61
N SER A 382 -27.84 7.24 -0.49
CA SER A 382 -27.63 6.00 -1.23
C SER A 382 -26.61 5.07 -0.57
N MET A 383 -25.73 5.62 0.26
CA MET A 383 -24.68 4.84 0.92
C MET A 383 -25.03 4.34 2.33
N GLY A 384 -25.85 5.08 3.09
CA GLY A 384 -26.00 4.83 4.54
C GLY A 384 -27.29 5.32 5.18
N ARG A 385 -28.37 5.60 4.44
CA ARG A 385 -29.65 5.96 5.06
C ARG A 385 -30.24 4.82 5.91
N ASP A 386 -30.11 3.59 5.41
CA ASP A 386 -30.45 2.34 6.10
C ASP A 386 -29.66 1.16 5.50
N THR A 387 -29.79 -0.03 6.11
CA THR A 387 -29.12 -1.25 5.66
C THR A 387 -29.52 -1.71 4.24
N GLY A 388 -30.61 -1.17 3.68
CA GLY A 388 -31.15 -1.50 2.37
C GLY A 388 -30.78 -0.50 1.26
N SER A 389 -30.10 0.60 1.61
CA SER A 389 -29.90 1.75 0.72
C SER A 389 -28.87 1.49 -0.38
N TYR A 390 -27.87 0.66 -0.09
CA TYR A 390 -26.80 0.30 -1.03
C TYR A 390 -26.98 -1.11 -1.62
N ILE A 391 -27.42 -2.06 -0.80
CA ILE A 391 -27.81 -3.40 -1.22
C ILE A 391 -29.20 -3.66 -0.65
N ASP A 392 -30.15 -3.95 -1.53
CA ASP A 392 -31.53 -4.19 -1.14
C ASP A 392 -31.73 -5.54 -0.43
N ALA A 393 -32.94 -5.77 0.10
CA ALA A 393 -33.29 -7.02 0.76
C ALA A 393 -33.24 -8.27 -0.17
N ARG A 394 -33.16 -8.08 -1.49
CA ARG A 394 -32.99 -9.16 -2.48
C ARG A 394 -31.52 -9.48 -2.71
N GLY A 395 -30.61 -8.69 -2.14
CA GLY A 395 -29.17 -8.85 -2.28
C GLY A 395 -28.61 -8.27 -3.59
N LEU A 396 -29.34 -7.34 -4.21
CA LEU A 396 -28.92 -6.61 -5.41
C LEU A 396 -28.61 -5.15 -5.05
N PHE A 397 -27.86 -4.47 -5.91
CA PHE A 397 -27.80 -3.00 -5.85
C PHE A 397 -29.23 -2.44 -5.92
N ASN A 398 -29.54 -1.52 -5.02
CA ASN A 398 -30.80 -0.79 -5.02
C ASN A 398 -31.02 -0.09 -6.37
N ASP A 399 -29.96 0.49 -6.95
CA ASP A 399 -29.98 1.20 -8.24
C ASP A 399 -28.89 0.73 -9.21
N ALA A 400 -28.99 -0.52 -9.69
CA ALA A 400 -27.99 -1.07 -10.61
C ALA A 400 -27.82 -0.33 -11.97
N GLY A 401 -28.71 0.60 -12.31
CA GLY A 401 -28.73 1.34 -13.60
C GLY A 401 -27.97 2.67 -13.57
N ALA A 402 -27.69 3.23 -14.74
CA ALA A 402 -27.27 4.62 -14.85
C ALA A 402 -28.47 5.54 -14.59
N LEU A 403 -28.26 6.59 -13.80
CA LEU A 403 -29.30 7.56 -13.45
C LEU A 403 -29.17 8.79 -14.36
N ASP A 404 -30.24 9.11 -15.09
CA ASP A 404 -30.34 10.38 -15.82
C ASP A 404 -30.79 11.48 -14.83
N TYR A 405 -30.03 12.57 -14.74
CA TYR A 405 -30.21 13.59 -13.70
C TYR A 405 -31.04 14.80 -14.17
N ASP A 406 -31.95 15.28 -13.31
CA ASP A 406 -32.62 16.58 -13.41
C ASP A 406 -32.15 17.48 -12.26
N ILE A 407 -31.64 18.69 -12.56
CA ILE A 407 -31.12 19.65 -11.57
C ILE A 407 -32.27 20.61 -11.20
N PRO A 408 -32.79 20.58 -9.97
CA PRO A 408 -33.82 21.53 -9.54
C PRO A 408 -33.27 22.97 -9.53
N SER A 409 -34.14 23.96 -9.76
CA SER A 409 -33.75 25.37 -9.67
C SER A 409 -33.35 25.73 -8.22
N GLY A 410 -32.11 26.22 -8.04
CA GLY A 410 -31.56 26.60 -6.74
C GLY A 410 -30.59 25.61 -6.09
N PHE A 411 -30.07 24.62 -6.84
CA PHE A 411 -29.02 23.71 -6.38
C PHE A 411 -27.73 24.45 -5.98
N THR A 412 -27.27 24.28 -4.73
CA THR A 412 -26.09 24.99 -4.16
C THR A 412 -24.88 24.11 -3.87
N GLY A 413 -24.95 22.80 -4.15
CA GLY A 413 -23.84 21.86 -3.93
C GLY A 413 -24.32 20.47 -3.53
N TYR A 414 -23.39 19.51 -3.53
CA TYR A 414 -23.69 18.08 -3.39
C TYR A 414 -23.91 17.63 -1.92
N TRP A 415 -23.33 18.30 -0.90
CA TRP A 415 -23.36 17.80 0.49
C TRP A 415 -23.49 18.91 1.56
N HIS A 416 -24.65 19.58 1.66
CA HIS A 416 -24.85 20.74 2.54
C HIS A 416 -26.02 20.59 3.53
N GLY A 417 -25.88 21.12 4.76
CA GLY A 417 -26.98 21.34 5.71
C GLY A 417 -26.53 21.38 7.18
N PRO A 418 -27.17 22.15 8.09
CA PRO A 418 -26.66 22.44 9.45
C PRO A 418 -26.50 21.24 10.41
N GLN A 419 -26.78 20.01 9.95
CA GLN A 419 -26.73 18.77 10.72
C GLN A 419 -26.02 17.64 9.95
N ASN A 420 -25.37 17.94 8.82
CA ASN A 420 -24.70 16.95 7.98
C ASN A 420 -23.21 16.82 8.40
N PRO A 421 -22.75 15.62 8.83
CA PRO A 421 -21.35 15.40 9.22
C PRO A 421 -20.35 15.57 8.07
N TYR A 422 -20.81 15.64 6.80
CA TYR A 422 -19.98 15.81 5.61
C TYR A 422 -19.84 17.27 5.11
N ASN A 423 -20.23 18.26 5.91
CA ASN A 423 -20.06 19.70 5.63
C ASN A 423 -18.59 20.20 5.61
N GLU A 424 -17.63 19.32 5.39
CA GLU A 424 -16.21 19.67 5.30
C GLU A 424 -15.89 20.15 3.88
N ALA A 425 -14.93 21.09 3.76
CA ALA A 425 -14.58 21.75 2.50
C ALA A 425 -14.21 20.78 1.35
N ASN A 426 -13.79 19.55 1.68
CA ASN A 426 -13.37 18.53 0.72
C ASN A 426 -14.36 17.35 0.56
N LEU A 427 -15.44 17.30 1.35
CA LEU A 427 -16.52 16.29 1.25
C LEU A 427 -17.86 16.90 0.83
N GLY A 428 -17.91 18.21 0.60
CA GLY A 428 -18.92 18.85 -0.23
C GLY A 428 -19.71 20.01 0.35
N GLY A 429 -19.10 20.91 1.13
CA GLY A 429 -19.74 22.21 1.32
C GLY A 429 -18.94 23.34 1.96
N ASP A 430 -19.36 24.56 1.61
CA ASP A 430 -19.79 25.58 2.57
C ASP A 430 -21.16 26.14 2.13
N HIS A 431 -22.10 26.36 3.06
CA HIS A 431 -22.58 27.74 3.25
C HIS A 431 -22.92 28.12 4.69
N VAL A 432 -22.38 29.28 5.04
CA VAL A 432 -22.70 30.19 6.14
C VAL A 432 -24.20 30.61 6.04
N PRO A 433 -24.91 30.86 7.16
CA PRO A 433 -26.38 30.89 7.22
C PRO A 433 -27.07 31.90 6.29
N LEU A 434 -28.34 31.62 5.95
CA LEU A 434 -29.26 32.64 5.45
C LEU A 434 -29.47 33.73 6.51
N PRO A 435 -29.50 35.02 6.12
CA PRO A 435 -29.73 36.11 7.05
C PRO A 435 -31.10 35.99 7.72
N ALA A 436 -31.19 36.36 9.00
CA ALA A 436 -32.46 36.54 9.68
C ALA A 436 -33.30 37.59 8.92
N GLY A 437 -34.33 37.16 8.19
CA GLY A 437 -35.20 38.09 7.46
C GLY A 437 -36.13 37.52 6.38
N ILE A 438 -36.01 36.26 5.95
CA ILE A 438 -36.96 35.72 4.96
C ILE A 438 -38.14 35.07 5.69
N SER A 439 -39.23 35.82 5.81
CA SER A 439 -40.49 35.34 6.39
C SER A 439 -41.12 34.23 5.55
N GLU A 440 -41.79 33.27 6.21
CA GLU A 440 -42.56 32.18 5.59
C GLU A 440 -43.70 32.62 4.65
N LEU A 441 -43.90 33.93 4.46
CA LEU A 441 -44.99 34.49 3.67
C LEU A 441 -44.77 34.38 2.15
N GLU A 442 -43.53 34.23 1.67
CA GLU A 442 -43.25 34.10 0.23
C GLU A 442 -43.31 32.66 -0.33
N LYS A 443 -43.43 31.64 0.54
CA LYS A 443 -43.66 30.24 0.12
C LYS A 443 -45.14 29.85 -0.04
N ALA A 444 -46.07 30.72 0.33
CA ALA A 444 -47.50 30.38 0.45
C ALA A 444 -48.37 30.68 -0.79
N LEU A 445 -47.83 31.27 -1.86
CA LEU A 445 -48.59 31.64 -3.06
C LEU A 445 -48.28 30.71 -4.25
N GLY A 446 -48.66 29.43 -4.15
CA GLY A 446 -48.57 28.52 -5.30
C GLY A 446 -49.04 27.06 -5.16
N SER A 447 -49.47 26.58 -3.99
CA SER A 447 -49.61 25.12 -3.75
C SER A 447 -50.95 24.66 -3.12
N ASN A 448 -52.07 25.33 -3.43
CA ASN A 448 -53.37 24.96 -2.84
C ASN A 448 -54.31 24.18 -3.78
N ASN A 449 -53.81 23.15 -4.49
CA ASN A 449 -54.67 22.17 -5.16
C ASN A 449 -54.40 20.74 -4.65
N PRO A 450 -55.27 20.19 -3.77
CA PRO A 450 -55.06 18.88 -3.16
C PRO A 450 -55.15 17.71 -4.15
N LEU A 451 -55.77 17.87 -5.33
CA LEU A 451 -55.86 16.81 -6.35
C LEU A 451 -54.56 16.63 -7.16
N ILE A 452 -53.65 17.61 -7.12
CA ILE A 452 -52.32 17.50 -7.76
C ILE A 452 -51.32 16.85 -6.80
N SER A 453 -51.52 17.03 -5.48
CA SER A 453 -50.67 16.44 -4.44
C SER A 453 -50.78 14.91 -4.33
N GLU A 454 -51.87 14.32 -4.83
CA GLU A 454 -52.07 12.87 -4.80
C GLU A 454 -51.56 12.16 -6.07
N PHE A 455 -51.48 12.89 -7.20
CA PHE A 455 -50.85 12.41 -8.44
C PHE A 455 -49.32 12.63 -8.48
N LEU A 456 -48.75 13.41 -7.55
CA LEU A 456 -47.30 13.68 -7.41
C LEU A 456 -46.68 12.98 -6.17
N LYS A 457 -47.33 11.97 -5.61
CA LYS A 457 -46.81 11.19 -4.47
C LYS A 457 -45.63 10.27 -4.80
N ASP A 458 -45.31 10.08 -6.09
CA ASP A 458 -44.15 9.29 -6.51
C ASP A 458 -42.86 10.12 -6.71
N TYR A 459 -42.90 11.44 -6.45
CA TYR A 459 -41.76 12.34 -6.67
C TYR A 459 -41.32 13.14 -5.42
N THR A 460 -41.91 12.91 -4.25
CA THR A 460 -41.76 13.84 -3.10
C THR A 460 -41.43 13.22 -1.74
N THR A 461 -41.04 11.95 -1.65
CA THR A 461 -40.46 11.39 -0.42
C THR A 461 -39.00 11.00 -0.62
N SER A 462 -38.13 12.01 -0.54
CA SER A 462 -36.66 11.97 -0.57
C SER A 462 -36.06 11.11 -1.70
N PRO A 463 -35.66 11.71 -2.85
CA PRO A 463 -34.88 10.95 -3.83
C PRO A 463 -33.63 10.41 -3.11
N HIS A 464 -33.34 9.13 -3.24
CA HIS A 464 -32.11 8.48 -2.76
C HIS A 464 -30.83 9.15 -3.32
N ASN A 465 -31.01 10.06 -4.29
CA ASN A 465 -30.01 10.87 -4.96
C ASN A 465 -29.80 12.27 -4.35
N GLN A 466 -30.17 12.51 -3.08
CA GLN A 466 -29.81 13.76 -2.41
C GLN A 466 -28.27 13.84 -2.27
N GLY A 467 -27.60 14.37 -3.30
CA GLY A 467 -26.18 14.69 -3.27
C GLY A 467 -25.28 13.92 -4.24
N SER A 468 -25.74 12.87 -4.93
CA SER A 468 -24.98 12.26 -6.03
C SER A 468 -25.90 11.72 -7.12
N SER A 469 -25.53 11.96 -8.39
CA SER A 469 -26.19 11.34 -9.56
C SER A 469 -25.56 10.00 -9.95
N VAL A 470 -24.54 9.55 -9.21
CA VAL A 470 -23.92 8.24 -9.40
C VAL A 470 -24.75 7.22 -8.65
N SER A 471 -25.15 6.15 -9.34
CA SER A 471 -25.86 5.05 -8.69
C SER A 471 -24.97 4.30 -7.70
N ASP A 472 -25.55 3.47 -6.85
CA ASP A 472 -24.82 2.60 -5.92
C ASP A 472 -23.87 1.62 -6.63
N ALA A 473 -24.30 1.02 -7.75
CA ALA A 473 -23.46 0.18 -8.60
C ALA A 473 -22.33 0.99 -9.26
N GLY A 474 -22.63 2.22 -9.73
CA GLY A 474 -21.60 3.13 -10.24
C GLY A 474 -20.60 3.52 -9.17
N THR A 475 -21.08 3.78 -7.95
CA THR A 475 -20.27 4.10 -6.77
C THR A 475 -19.34 2.94 -6.42
N PHE A 476 -19.84 1.70 -6.43
CA PHE A 476 -19.02 0.50 -6.23
C PHE A 476 -17.88 0.44 -7.26
N VAL A 477 -18.22 0.57 -8.54
CA VAL A 477 -17.23 0.50 -9.62
C VAL A 477 -16.18 1.60 -9.49
N LEU A 478 -16.58 2.85 -9.21
CA LEU A 478 -15.65 3.96 -9.02
C LEU A 478 -14.76 3.76 -7.79
N THR A 479 -15.31 3.22 -6.71
CA THR A 479 -14.53 2.93 -5.49
C THR A 479 -13.49 1.84 -5.77
N GLU A 480 -13.87 0.74 -6.39
CA GLU A 480 -12.94 -0.35 -6.71
C GLU A 480 -11.87 0.06 -7.73
N THR A 481 -12.22 0.90 -8.72
CA THR A 481 -11.22 1.41 -9.67
C THR A 481 -10.30 2.45 -9.05
N SER A 482 -10.78 3.20 -8.05
CA SER A 482 -9.97 4.21 -7.36
C SER A 482 -8.79 3.65 -6.57
N LEU A 483 -8.81 2.36 -6.19
CA LEU A 483 -7.66 1.69 -5.53
C LEU A 483 -6.36 1.76 -6.34
N PHE A 484 -6.44 1.96 -7.65
CA PHE A 484 -5.30 2.08 -8.56
C PHE A 484 -5.07 3.51 -9.04
N LEU A 485 -5.86 4.47 -8.57
CA LEU A 485 -5.80 5.86 -9.00
C LEU A 485 -5.35 6.73 -7.84
N HIS A 486 -4.41 7.61 -8.13
CA HIS A 486 -3.91 8.57 -7.17
C HIS A 486 -3.87 9.95 -7.81
N CYS A 487 -4.31 10.98 -7.09
CA CYS A 487 -4.21 12.37 -7.50
C CYS A 487 -2.95 12.99 -6.89
N TRP A 488 -1.80 12.40 -7.23
CA TRP A 488 -0.49 12.80 -6.69
C TRP A 488 0.09 14.05 -7.34
N GLY A 489 1.15 14.55 -6.70
CA GLY A 489 2.02 15.58 -7.24
C GLY A 489 3.00 15.06 -8.29
N GLN A 490 4.03 15.85 -8.55
CA GLN A 490 5.13 15.50 -9.44
C GLN A 490 6.27 14.88 -8.65
N ASN A 491 7.28 14.35 -9.36
CA ASN A 491 8.50 13.87 -8.73
C ASN A 491 9.22 15.03 -8.03
N PRO A 492 9.50 14.91 -6.71
CA PRO A 492 10.22 15.93 -5.95
C PRO A 492 11.61 16.24 -6.51
N VAL A 493 12.24 15.28 -7.19
CA VAL A 493 13.57 15.43 -7.79
C VAL A 493 13.42 16.10 -9.15
N VAL A 494 13.85 17.35 -9.25
CA VAL A 494 13.86 18.10 -10.51
C VAL A 494 15.03 17.64 -11.37
N THR A 495 16.24 17.58 -10.79
CA THR A 495 17.42 17.02 -11.44
C THR A 495 18.25 16.19 -10.47
N ALA A 496 18.95 15.19 -11.02
CA ALA A 496 19.89 14.38 -10.27
C ALA A 496 21.18 14.13 -11.05
N LYS A 497 22.27 13.97 -10.30
CA LYS A 497 23.62 13.73 -10.81
C LYS A 497 24.42 12.86 -9.84
N LEU A 498 25.10 11.84 -10.36
CA LEU A 498 26.01 11.00 -9.57
C LEU A 498 27.46 11.38 -9.87
N GLN A 499 28.25 11.64 -8.82
CA GLN A 499 29.69 11.82 -8.92
C GLN A 499 30.43 10.71 -8.17
N LEU A 500 31.50 10.19 -8.78
CA LEU A 500 32.39 9.20 -8.20
C LEU A 500 33.81 9.78 -8.22
N ASN A 501 34.43 9.86 -7.03
CA ASN A 501 35.75 10.47 -6.81
C ASN A 501 35.88 11.89 -7.41
N GLY A 502 34.79 12.68 -7.33
CA GLY A 502 34.73 14.05 -7.83
C GLY A 502 34.51 14.18 -9.34
N GLN A 503 34.40 13.07 -10.07
CA GLN A 503 34.09 13.05 -11.51
C GLN A 503 32.64 12.65 -11.76
N ASP A 504 32.05 13.23 -12.80
CA ASP A 504 30.66 12.97 -13.17
C ASP A 504 30.52 11.59 -13.79
N ARG A 505 29.78 10.70 -13.12
CA ARG A 505 29.47 9.37 -13.68
C ARG A 505 28.45 9.48 -14.83
N PHE A 506 27.54 10.45 -14.72
CA PHE A 506 26.67 10.87 -15.80
C PHE A 506 26.42 12.38 -15.68
N SER A 507 26.16 13.02 -16.82
CA SER A 507 25.71 14.41 -16.86
C SER A 507 24.39 14.55 -16.10
N GLU A 508 24.16 15.70 -15.49
CA GLU A 508 22.88 16.00 -14.84
C GLU A 508 21.69 15.71 -15.76
N ARG A 509 20.64 15.08 -15.20
CA ARG A 509 19.40 14.73 -15.91
C ARG A 509 18.21 15.07 -15.05
N GLU A 510 17.07 15.27 -15.71
CA GLU A 510 15.79 15.51 -15.05
C GLU A 510 15.33 14.26 -14.26
N GLY A 511 14.57 14.47 -13.18
CA GLY A 511 14.00 13.37 -12.36
C GLY A 511 13.15 12.40 -13.16
N THR A 512 12.40 12.90 -14.15
CA THR A 512 11.58 12.10 -15.07
C THR A 512 12.39 11.03 -15.82
N TYR A 513 13.68 11.27 -16.08
CA TYR A 513 14.56 10.26 -16.66
C TYR A 513 14.72 9.04 -15.75
N PHE A 514 14.86 9.27 -14.44
CA PHE A 514 15.04 8.23 -13.43
C PHE A 514 13.70 7.58 -13.01
N SER A 515 12.58 8.29 -13.15
CA SER A 515 11.23 7.77 -12.90
C SER A 515 10.71 6.92 -14.08
N TRP A 516 10.91 7.36 -15.33
CA TRP A 516 10.25 6.73 -16.48
C TRP A 516 11.20 5.95 -17.39
N VAL A 517 12.37 6.52 -17.72
CA VAL A 517 13.24 5.93 -18.76
C VAL A 517 14.07 4.79 -18.19
N GLN A 518 14.63 4.95 -16.99
CA GLN A 518 15.41 3.92 -16.32
C GLN A 518 14.57 2.67 -16.01
N PRO A 519 13.38 2.78 -15.38
CA PRO A 519 12.50 1.63 -15.19
C PRO A 519 12.05 0.98 -16.50
N TYR A 520 11.67 1.76 -17.51
CA TYR A 520 11.31 1.21 -18.82
C TYR A 520 12.44 0.38 -19.47
N GLN A 521 13.70 0.72 -19.21
CA GLN A 521 14.86 0.02 -19.76
C GLN A 521 15.26 -1.23 -18.97
N ALA A 522 15.13 -1.19 -17.65
CA ALA A 522 15.77 -2.16 -16.74
C ALA A 522 14.79 -2.99 -15.89
N HIS A 523 13.54 -2.55 -15.75
CA HIS A 523 12.53 -3.16 -14.89
C HIS A 523 11.31 -3.67 -15.66
N THR A 524 10.53 -4.53 -14.99
CA THR A 524 9.30 -5.11 -15.53
C THR A 524 8.19 -4.06 -15.70
N ARG A 525 8.12 -3.07 -14.80
CA ARG A 525 7.08 -2.04 -14.79
C ARG A 525 7.67 -0.67 -14.40
N ASN A 526 7.04 0.40 -14.89
CA ASN A 526 7.29 1.75 -14.40
C ASN A 526 6.57 1.98 -13.06
N PRO A 527 7.30 2.44 -12.04
CA PRO A 527 6.71 2.70 -10.73
C PRO A 527 5.84 3.95 -10.79
N ASP A 528 5.17 4.21 -9.69
CA ASP A 528 4.50 5.46 -9.43
C ASP A 528 5.49 6.63 -9.33
N GLU A 529 5.00 7.84 -9.55
CA GLU A 529 5.85 9.03 -9.60
C GLU A 529 6.53 9.28 -8.24
N GLY A 530 7.79 9.75 -8.27
CA GLY A 530 8.60 10.00 -7.07
C GLY A 530 9.60 8.88 -6.73
N ILE A 531 9.45 7.69 -7.32
CA ILE A 531 10.46 6.62 -7.25
C ILE A 531 11.48 6.81 -8.38
N ASN A 532 12.74 6.98 -8.00
CA ASN A 532 13.82 7.22 -8.95
C ASN A 532 14.79 6.04 -8.96
N VAL A 533 15.16 5.58 -10.15
CA VAL A 533 16.05 4.42 -10.32
C VAL A 533 17.24 4.77 -11.21
N TYR A 534 18.41 4.24 -10.85
CA TYR A 534 19.57 4.20 -11.73
C TYR A 534 20.25 2.82 -11.69
N SER A 535 20.16 2.09 -12.80
CA SER A 535 20.76 0.76 -12.91
C SER A 535 22.19 0.81 -13.46
N PHE A 536 23.11 0.10 -12.81
CA PHE A 536 24.43 -0.26 -13.37
C PHE A 536 24.40 -1.59 -14.13
N ALA A 537 23.33 -2.37 -13.94
CA ALA A 537 23.10 -3.67 -14.56
C ALA A 537 22.22 -3.55 -15.81
N LEU A 538 22.42 -4.43 -16.79
CA LEU A 538 21.52 -4.52 -17.94
C LEU A 538 20.15 -5.11 -17.57
N ARG A 539 20.15 -6.02 -16.59
CA ARG A 539 18.96 -6.71 -16.07
C ARG A 539 19.11 -6.87 -14.55
N PRO A 540 18.72 -5.86 -13.75
CA PRO A 540 18.83 -5.91 -12.30
C PRO A 540 17.91 -6.96 -11.66
N GLU A 541 16.79 -7.34 -12.28
CA GLU A 541 15.86 -8.33 -11.69
C GLU A 541 16.34 -9.78 -11.82
N GLU A 542 17.15 -10.08 -12.83
CA GLU A 542 17.67 -11.43 -13.03
C GLU A 542 18.71 -11.81 -11.96
N HIS A 543 18.73 -13.09 -11.59
CA HIS A 543 19.77 -13.63 -10.70
C HIS A 543 21.16 -13.59 -11.35
N GLN A 544 21.22 -13.83 -12.67
CA GLN A 544 22.46 -13.80 -13.42
C GLN A 544 23.02 -12.37 -13.47
N PRO A 545 24.26 -12.13 -12.99
CA PRO A 545 24.85 -10.81 -13.03
C PRO A 545 25.01 -10.28 -14.46
N SER A 546 24.57 -9.04 -14.67
CA SER A 546 24.53 -8.38 -15.97
C SER A 546 25.13 -6.96 -15.97
N GLY A 547 25.91 -6.63 -14.93
CA GLY A 547 26.58 -5.34 -14.73
C GLY A 547 26.55 -4.92 -13.25
N THR A 548 27.63 -4.34 -12.74
CA THR A 548 27.73 -3.84 -11.36
C THR A 548 28.73 -2.68 -11.27
N CYS A 549 28.58 -1.86 -10.23
CA CYS A 549 29.57 -0.86 -9.82
C CYS A 549 30.11 -1.21 -8.44
N ASN A 550 31.43 -1.37 -8.27
CA ASN A 550 32.00 -1.76 -6.98
C ASN A 550 32.25 -0.54 -6.08
N PHE A 551 31.35 -0.31 -5.13
CA PHE A 551 31.43 0.82 -4.21
C PHE A 551 32.55 0.67 -3.17
N SER A 552 33.00 -0.55 -2.84
CA SER A 552 34.18 -0.76 -1.96
C SER A 552 35.49 -0.22 -2.55
N ARG A 553 35.50 0.15 -3.84
CA ARG A 553 36.66 0.72 -4.54
C ARG A 553 36.52 2.22 -4.81
N ILE A 554 35.44 2.84 -4.35
CA ILE A 554 35.14 4.25 -4.57
C ILE A 554 35.26 4.96 -3.23
N ASP A 555 36.21 5.89 -3.13
CA ASP A 555 36.48 6.60 -1.88
C ASP A 555 35.37 7.63 -1.57
N ASN A 556 34.84 8.27 -2.62
CA ASN A 556 33.78 9.28 -2.47
C ASN A 556 32.73 9.15 -3.58
N ALA A 557 31.56 8.61 -3.23
CA ALA A 557 30.38 8.64 -4.07
C ALA A 557 29.39 9.68 -3.53
N THR A 558 28.94 10.61 -4.38
CA THR A 558 27.95 11.63 -3.99
C THR A 558 26.82 11.70 -4.98
N LEU A 559 25.59 11.60 -4.48
CA LEU A 559 24.36 11.88 -5.22
C LEU A 559 23.98 13.35 -5.00
N GLN A 560 23.97 14.13 -6.07
CA GLN A 560 23.56 15.52 -6.06
C GLN A 560 22.13 15.60 -6.56
N LEU A 561 21.25 16.20 -5.76
CA LEU A 561 19.83 16.35 -6.05
C LEU A 561 19.47 17.82 -6.04
N VAL A 562 18.67 18.22 -7.03
CA VAL A 562 17.90 19.47 -7.00
C VAL A 562 16.44 19.10 -6.82
N LEU A 563 15.84 19.61 -5.74
CA LEU A 563 14.47 19.31 -5.33
C LEU A 563 13.52 20.46 -5.69
N SER A 564 12.25 20.13 -5.87
CA SER A 564 11.20 21.10 -6.18
C SER A 564 10.92 22.01 -4.97
N ASN A 565 10.50 23.26 -5.23
CA ASN A 565 10.10 24.19 -4.16
C ASN A 565 8.88 23.65 -3.38
N ALA A 566 7.99 22.91 -4.04
CA ALA A 566 6.84 22.29 -3.37
C ALA A 566 7.28 21.33 -2.25
N THR A 567 8.40 20.63 -2.48
CA THR A 567 9.02 19.69 -1.54
C THR A 567 9.76 20.41 -0.41
N VAL A 568 10.60 21.41 -0.74
CA VAL A 568 11.50 22.08 0.20
C VAL A 568 11.50 23.59 -0.03
N GLU A 569 10.66 24.30 0.73
CA GLU A 569 10.61 25.77 0.76
C GLU A 569 10.30 26.27 2.17
N GLY A 570 11.03 27.29 2.62
CA GLY A 570 10.84 27.92 3.93
C GLY A 570 11.06 26.93 5.08
N THR A 571 9.98 26.53 5.76
CA THR A 571 10.00 25.57 6.87
C THR A 571 9.67 24.14 6.44
N LYS A 572 9.35 23.89 5.17
CA LYS A 572 9.09 22.55 4.67
C LYS A 572 10.38 21.76 4.55
N THR A 573 10.38 20.55 5.10
CA THR A 573 11.49 19.61 5.04
C THR A 573 11.05 18.30 4.42
N ALA A 574 12.01 17.53 3.93
CA ALA A 574 11.80 16.22 3.38
C ALA A 574 12.92 15.27 3.83
N LYS A 575 12.68 13.97 3.66
CA LYS A 575 13.66 12.91 3.90
C LYS A 575 14.02 12.24 2.59
N VAL A 576 15.31 12.10 2.33
CA VAL A 576 15.81 11.32 1.20
C VAL A 576 16.19 9.94 1.69
N ARG A 577 15.66 8.91 1.04
CA ARG A 577 16.02 7.51 1.27
C ARG A 577 16.73 6.99 0.04
N VAL A 578 17.94 6.45 0.22
CA VAL A 578 18.71 5.84 -0.86
C VAL A 578 18.98 4.38 -0.53
N TYR A 579 18.51 3.51 -1.41
CA TYR A 579 18.67 2.06 -1.37
C TYR A 579 19.68 1.63 -2.43
N ALA A 580 20.49 0.63 -2.09
CA ALA A 580 21.40 -0.03 -3.02
C ALA A 580 21.27 -1.55 -2.90
N THR A 581 21.05 -2.23 -4.03
CA THR A 581 21.08 -3.70 -4.07
C THR A 581 22.48 -4.15 -4.49
N ASN A 582 23.13 -5.01 -3.69
CA ASN A 582 24.49 -5.49 -4.00
C ASN A 582 24.56 -7.01 -4.04
N TYR A 583 25.61 -7.51 -4.70
CA TYR A 583 25.97 -8.92 -4.61
C TYR A 583 26.90 -9.21 -3.45
N ASN A 584 26.78 -10.41 -2.89
CA ASN A 584 27.73 -11.01 -1.96
C ASN A 584 27.72 -12.54 -2.12
N VAL A 585 28.68 -13.23 -1.51
CA VAL A 585 28.77 -14.69 -1.58
C VAL A 585 28.54 -15.28 -0.19
N LEU A 586 27.48 -16.08 -0.06
CA LEU A 586 27.21 -16.88 1.12
C LEU A 586 27.89 -18.25 0.97
N ARG A 587 28.84 -18.55 1.85
CA ARG A 587 29.53 -19.84 1.89
C ARG A 587 28.93 -20.71 2.97
N ILE A 588 28.61 -21.95 2.65
CA ILE A 588 28.10 -22.94 3.60
C ILE A 588 29.01 -24.16 3.55
N MET A 589 29.71 -24.42 4.66
CA MET A 589 30.64 -25.53 4.79
C MET A 589 30.64 -26.07 6.21
N SER A 590 30.76 -27.39 6.36
CA SER A 590 30.90 -28.06 7.68
C SER A 590 29.80 -27.70 8.68
N GLY A 591 28.55 -27.54 8.23
CA GLY A 591 27.42 -27.23 9.11
C GLY A 591 27.26 -25.76 9.49
N MET A 592 28.10 -24.86 8.96
CA MET A 592 28.09 -23.42 9.27
C MET A 592 28.02 -22.60 7.99
N GLY A 593 27.33 -21.47 8.06
CA GLY A 593 27.19 -20.51 6.96
C GLY A 593 27.69 -19.13 7.34
N GLY A 594 28.34 -18.43 6.41
CA GLY A 594 28.83 -17.06 6.61
C GLY A 594 29.10 -16.34 5.30
N LEU A 595 29.08 -15.00 5.37
CA LEU A 595 29.38 -14.15 4.22
C LEU A 595 30.87 -14.13 3.91
N ALA A 596 31.22 -14.19 2.64
CA ALA A 596 32.61 -14.13 2.19
C ALA A 596 33.23 -12.73 2.34
N TYR A 597 32.41 -11.68 2.21
CA TYR A 597 32.85 -10.28 2.29
C TYR A 597 32.01 -9.51 3.30
N SER A 598 32.67 -8.78 4.20
CA SER A 598 32.02 -7.93 5.19
C SER A 598 31.92 -6.46 4.74
N ASN A 599 32.89 -5.98 3.95
CA ASN A 599 32.97 -4.63 3.38
C ASN A 599 33.43 -4.67 1.91
#